data_AF-A0A6C0BD03-F1
#
_entry.id   AF-A0A6C0BD03-F1
#
_cell.length_a   1.000
_cell.length_b   1.000
_cell.length_c   1.000
_cell.angle_alpha   90.00
_cell.angle_beta   90.00
_cell.angle_gamma   90.00
#
_symmetry.space_group_name_H-M   'P 1'
#
loop_
_entity.id
_entity.type
_entity.pdbx_description
1 polymer ?
#
loop_
_entity_poly.entity_id
_entity_poly.type
_entity_poly.pdbx_seq_one_letter_code
_entity_poly.pdbx_strand_id
1 'polypeptide(L)'
;MTDATQIDPDPQTRRRKIHCKQELIVASLQRFYNDREDIDEILQILQGTSVISLRLIDWFVTNYAKAHSTSYILNNQEFLVYLNYKSQLKAYSKKLFDPFCRRERILFQIGTVVPFLTTVGKLNFFRWAIEKGILDHIRSHMHEIEKEMNEFMRTMQKEKKSQASSTASSTQSGSTVLSAQTSSTKSSTRRRIVNKEISTVKIMQKHEMAVEVRFD
;
A
#
# COMPACT_ATOMS: atom_id res chain seq x y z
N MET A 1 -13.66 -40.12 60.21
CA MET A 1 -14.16 -40.08 58.81
C MET A 1 -14.63 -38.65 58.55
N THR A 2 -13.76 -37.81 57.99
CA THR A 2 -14.08 -36.47 57.50
C THR A 2 -13.24 -36.27 56.26
N ASP A 3 -13.85 -36.58 55.11
CA ASP A 3 -13.24 -36.48 53.79
C ASP A 3 -13.32 -35.02 53.35
N ALA A 4 -12.15 -34.38 53.21
CA ALA A 4 -12.04 -32.98 52.81
C ALA A 4 -11.95 -32.94 51.29
N THR A 5 -13.07 -32.63 50.64
CA THR A 5 -13.15 -32.47 49.18
C THR A 5 -12.24 -31.31 48.74
N GLN A 6 -11.11 -31.62 48.11
CA GLN A 6 -10.31 -30.64 47.39
C GLN A 6 -11.09 -30.21 46.13
N ILE A 7 -11.52 -28.95 46.12
CA ILE A 7 -12.12 -28.32 44.93
C ILE A 7 -10.96 -27.87 44.05
N ASP A 8 -10.68 -28.64 43.00
CA ASP A 8 -9.78 -28.22 41.93
C ASP A 8 -10.38 -27.01 41.21
N PRO A 9 -9.66 -25.87 41.09
CA PRO A 9 -10.16 -24.72 40.37
C PRO A 9 -10.20 -24.99 38.86
N ASP A 10 -11.34 -24.71 38.25
CA ASP A 10 -11.67 -24.84 36.84
C ASP A 10 -10.51 -24.38 35.90
N PRO A 11 -10.04 -25.23 34.96
CA PRO A 11 -8.97 -24.91 34.02
C PRO A 11 -9.28 -23.74 33.08
N GLN A 12 -10.54 -23.25 33.01
CA GLN A 12 -10.91 -22.07 32.23
C GLN A 12 -10.39 -20.75 32.82
N THR A 13 -9.86 -20.75 34.06
CA THR A 13 -9.29 -19.56 34.70
C THR A 13 -7.83 -19.29 34.33
N ARG A 14 -7.18 -20.14 33.49
CA ARG A 14 -5.89 -19.76 32.90
C ARG A 14 -6.11 -18.61 31.94
N ARG A 15 -5.90 -17.38 32.43
CA ARG A 15 -5.84 -16.14 31.64
C ARG A 15 -4.97 -16.36 30.40
N ARG A 16 -5.57 -16.76 29.28
CA ARG A 16 -4.92 -16.71 27.97
C ARG A 16 -4.59 -15.25 27.74
N LYS A 17 -3.32 -14.93 27.49
CA LYS A 17 -2.88 -13.57 27.18
C LYS A 17 -3.76 -13.07 26.03
N ILE A 18 -4.58 -12.05 26.28
CA ILE A 18 -5.41 -11.45 25.24
C ILE A 18 -4.44 -10.71 24.33
N HIS A 19 -4.12 -11.33 23.21
CA HIS A 19 -3.24 -10.72 22.22
C HIS A 19 -3.92 -9.50 21.62
N CYS A 20 -3.25 -8.35 21.72
CA CYS A 20 -3.73 -7.15 21.06
C CYS A 20 -3.71 -7.37 19.53
N LYS A 21 -4.57 -6.65 18.79
CA LYS A 21 -4.76 -6.82 17.34
C LYS A 21 -3.44 -6.90 16.56
N GLN A 22 -2.43 -6.13 16.98
CA GLN A 22 -1.11 -6.11 16.36
C GLN A 22 -0.33 -7.42 16.61
N GLU A 23 -0.35 -7.96 17.84
CA GLU A 23 0.31 -9.23 18.17
C GLU A 23 -0.27 -10.38 17.33
N LEU A 24 -1.59 -10.39 17.11
CA LEU A 24 -2.24 -11.40 16.26
C LEU A 24 -1.78 -11.30 14.79
N ILE A 25 -1.63 -10.08 14.26
CA ILE A 25 -1.13 -9.87 12.89
C ILE A 25 0.31 -10.34 12.78
N VAL A 26 1.15 -10.00 13.76
CA VAL A 26 2.57 -10.41 13.75
C VAL A 26 2.69 -11.93 13.86
N ALA A 27 1.93 -12.59 14.74
CA ALA A 27 1.92 -14.04 14.86
C ALA A 27 1.45 -14.72 13.56
N SER A 28 0.43 -14.16 12.91
CA SER A 28 -0.06 -14.64 11.61
C SER A 28 1.02 -14.53 10.53
N LEU A 29 1.76 -13.42 10.50
CA LEU A 29 2.88 -13.23 9.57
C LEU A 29 4.04 -14.19 9.87
N GLN A 30 4.40 -14.39 11.14
CA GLN A 30 5.46 -15.33 11.51
C GLN A 30 5.15 -16.75 11.03
N ARG A 31 3.92 -17.20 11.26
CA ARG A 31 3.47 -18.51 10.75
C ARG A 31 3.58 -18.59 9.22
N PHE A 32 3.11 -17.55 8.52
CA PHE A 32 3.17 -17.51 7.07
C PHE A 32 4.60 -17.64 6.52
N TYR A 33 5.57 -16.94 7.13
CA TYR A 33 6.95 -16.96 6.64
C TYR A 33 7.77 -18.15 7.15
N ASN A 34 7.42 -18.76 8.28
CA ASN A 34 8.14 -19.92 8.82
C ASN A 34 7.86 -21.21 8.03
N ASP A 35 6.66 -21.37 7.48
CA ASP A 35 6.22 -22.61 6.82
C ASP A 35 6.66 -22.66 5.34
N ARG A 36 7.58 -21.80 4.90
CA ARG A 36 7.90 -21.56 3.48
C ARG A 36 9.31 -22.05 3.11
N GLU A 37 9.41 -22.77 2.01
CA GLU A 37 10.69 -23.28 1.48
C GLU A 37 11.50 -22.19 0.76
N ASP A 38 10.83 -21.20 0.16
CA ASP A 38 11.44 -20.08 -0.58
C ASP A 38 11.81 -18.88 0.33
N ILE A 39 11.96 -19.13 1.63
CA ILE A 39 12.16 -18.06 2.61
C ILE A 39 13.45 -17.25 2.37
N ASP A 40 14.51 -17.90 1.91
CA ASP A 40 15.79 -17.24 1.63
C ASP A 40 15.67 -16.21 0.50
N GLU A 41 14.88 -16.50 -0.54
CA GLU A 41 14.64 -15.56 -1.63
C GLU A 41 13.80 -14.37 -1.15
N ILE A 42 12.75 -14.64 -0.36
CA ILE A 42 11.92 -13.60 0.24
C ILE A 42 12.76 -12.69 1.14
N LEU A 43 13.68 -13.27 1.93
CA LEU A 43 14.58 -12.52 2.79
C LEU A 43 15.50 -11.61 1.97
N GLN A 44 16.02 -12.07 0.84
CA GLN A 44 16.80 -11.22 -0.07
C GLN A 44 15.97 -10.04 -0.59
N ILE A 45 14.70 -10.26 -0.93
CA ILE A 45 13.81 -9.18 -1.37
C ILE A 45 13.49 -8.21 -0.21
N LEU A 46 13.25 -8.75 1.00
CA LEU A 46 12.99 -7.97 2.21
C LEU A 46 14.20 -7.13 2.62
N GLN A 47 15.41 -7.66 2.50
CA GLN A 47 16.66 -6.95 2.80
C GLN A 47 17.09 -6.03 1.65
N GLY A 48 16.55 -6.23 0.45
CA GLY A 48 16.84 -5.44 -0.74
C GLY A 48 18.11 -5.86 -1.47
N THR A 49 18.56 -7.10 -1.27
CA THR A 49 19.69 -7.72 -1.98
C THR A 49 19.25 -8.46 -3.24
N SER A 50 17.95 -8.76 -3.38
CA SER A 50 17.38 -9.33 -4.59
C SER A 50 17.39 -8.34 -5.76
N VAL A 51 17.41 -8.87 -6.99
CA VAL A 51 17.23 -8.12 -8.23
C VAL A 51 15.90 -7.37 -8.22
N ILE A 52 14.84 -8.01 -7.71
CA ILE A 52 13.52 -7.38 -7.61
C ILE A 52 13.51 -6.47 -6.39
N SER A 53 13.69 -5.17 -6.63
CA SER A 53 13.61 -4.18 -5.57
C SER A 53 12.17 -3.93 -5.11
N LEU A 54 12.01 -3.53 -3.85
CA LEU A 54 10.71 -3.10 -3.32
C LEU A 54 10.09 -1.95 -4.14
N ARG A 55 10.92 -1.05 -4.67
CA ARG A 55 10.46 0.07 -5.51
C ARG A 55 9.89 -0.42 -6.83
N LEU A 56 10.50 -1.44 -7.43
CA LEU A 56 10.02 -2.02 -8.68
C LEU A 56 8.63 -2.63 -8.50
N ILE A 57 8.43 -3.38 -7.40
CA ILE A 57 7.14 -4.01 -7.10
C ILE A 57 6.06 -2.94 -6.84
N ASP A 58 6.37 -1.92 -6.04
CA ASP A 58 5.44 -0.82 -5.79
C ASP A 58 5.10 -0.06 -7.08
N TRP A 59 6.09 0.25 -7.92
CA TRP A 59 5.86 0.92 -9.19
C TRP A 59 5.01 0.07 -10.13
N PHE A 60 5.27 -1.24 -10.18
CA PHE A 60 4.46 -2.19 -10.95
C PHE A 60 2.99 -2.14 -10.53
N VAL A 61 2.68 -2.32 -9.25
CA VAL A 61 1.28 -2.42 -8.79
C VAL A 61 0.54 -1.07 -8.80
N THR A 62 1.26 0.05 -8.69
CA THR A 62 0.65 1.39 -8.64
C THR A 62 0.54 2.09 -9.98
N ASN A 63 1.50 1.88 -10.88
CA ASN A 63 1.59 2.59 -12.17
C ASN A 63 1.46 1.63 -13.35
N TYR A 64 2.35 0.66 -13.49
CA TYR A 64 2.39 -0.24 -14.65
C TYR A 64 1.06 -0.99 -14.81
N ALA A 65 0.62 -1.68 -13.75
CA ALA A 65 -0.61 -2.46 -13.76
C ALA A 65 -1.86 -1.61 -14.01
N LYS A 66 -1.80 -0.31 -13.66
CA LYS A 66 -2.89 0.63 -13.95
C LYS A 66 -2.90 1.04 -15.42
N ALA A 67 -1.72 1.31 -15.99
CA ALA A 67 -1.58 1.76 -17.38
C ALA A 67 -1.93 0.64 -18.36
N HIS A 68 -1.45 -0.58 -18.10
CA HIS A 68 -1.64 -1.75 -18.97
C HIS A 68 -2.84 -2.61 -18.61
N SER A 69 -3.63 -2.22 -17.59
CA SER A 69 -4.75 -3.01 -17.07
C SER A 69 -4.39 -4.48 -16.79
N THR A 70 -3.21 -4.71 -16.22
CA THR A 70 -2.64 -6.05 -16.02
C THR A 70 -3.60 -6.95 -15.23
N SER A 71 -4.03 -8.04 -15.86
CA SER A 71 -4.82 -9.09 -15.25
C SER A 71 -4.31 -10.48 -15.63
N TYR A 72 -4.59 -11.46 -14.78
CA TYR A 72 -4.32 -12.88 -15.04
C TYR A 72 -5.29 -13.75 -14.27
N ILE A 73 -5.38 -15.02 -14.63
CA ILE A 73 -6.23 -15.99 -13.94
C ILE A 73 -5.50 -16.49 -12.68
N LEU A 74 -6.11 -16.28 -11.52
CA LEU A 74 -5.64 -16.78 -10.23
C LEU A 74 -6.79 -17.58 -9.59
N ASN A 75 -6.55 -18.87 -9.31
CA ASN A 75 -7.56 -19.78 -8.74
C ASN A 75 -8.89 -19.78 -9.53
N ASN A 76 -8.80 -19.90 -10.86
CA ASN A 76 -9.95 -19.88 -11.79
C ASN A 76 -10.77 -18.57 -11.78
N GLN A 77 -10.25 -17.49 -11.21
CA GLN A 77 -10.87 -16.17 -11.21
C GLN A 77 -9.97 -15.13 -11.85
N GLU A 78 -10.57 -14.14 -12.51
CA GLU A 78 -9.83 -13.01 -13.06
C GLU A 78 -9.31 -12.11 -11.93
N PHE A 79 -7.99 -11.91 -11.91
CA PHE A 79 -7.32 -11.07 -10.94
C PHE A 79 -6.78 -9.81 -11.61
N LEU A 80 -7.42 -8.67 -11.36
CA LEU A 80 -6.92 -7.36 -11.77
C LEU A 80 -5.97 -6.81 -10.70
N VAL A 81 -4.69 -6.73 -11.03
CA VAL A 81 -3.61 -6.39 -10.09
C VAL A 81 -3.86 -5.06 -9.40
N TYR A 82 -4.06 -3.99 -10.18
CA TYR A 82 -4.22 -2.63 -9.65
C TYR A 82 -5.48 -2.50 -8.78
N LEU A 83 -6.60 -3.11 -9.19
CA LEU A 83 -7.85 -3.02 -8.44
C LEU A 83 -7.75 -3.79 -7.12
N ASN A 84 -7.15 -4.99 -7.14
CA ASN A 84 -6.95 -5.77 -5.93
C ASN A 84 -6.03 -5.04 -4.95
N TYR A 85 -4.90 -4.50 -5.43
CA TYR A 85 -3.99 -3.69 -4.61
C TYR A 85 -4.70 -2.53 -3.90
N LYS A 86 -5.56 -1.79 -4.61
CA LYS A 86 -6.37 -0.73 -3.99
C LYS A 86 -7.36 -1.24 -2.95
N SER A 87 -7.93 -2.43 -3.16
CA SER A 87 -8.80 -3.08 -2.19
C SER A 87 -8.03 -3.41 -0.91
N GLN A 88 -6.82 -3.96 -1.03
CA GLN A 88 -5.97 -4.29 0.12
C GLN A 88 -5.59 -3.05 0.93
N LEU A 89 -5.21 -1.94 0.27
CA LEU A 89 -4.93 -0.67 0.95
C LEU A 89 -6.13 -0.13 1.75
N LYS A 90 -7.36 -0.42 1.33
CA LYS A 90 -8.57 -0.05 2.07
C LYS A 90 -8.80 -1.01 3.25
N ALA A 91 -8.74 -2.31 3.00
CA ALA A 91 -9.02 -3.35 4.00
C ALA A 91 -8.03 -3.34 5.17
N TYR A 92 -6.73 -3.26 4.87
CA TYR A 92 -5.67 -3.22 5.89
C TYR A 92 -5.38 -1.82 6.40
N SER A 93 -5.98 -0.78 5.80
CA SER A 93 -5.51 0.61 5.82
C SER A 93 -4.10 0.76 5.23
N LYS A 94 -3.76 1.94 4.73
CA LYS A 94 -2.40 2.24 4.26
C LYS A 94 -1.34 1.91 5.32
N LYS A 95 -1.67 2.06 6.61
CA LYS A 95 -0.71 1.85 7.70
C LYS A 95 -0.20 0.41 7.81
N LEU A 96 -1.02 -0.59 7.46
CA LEU A 96 -0.68 -2.00 7.62
C LEU A 96 -0.39 -2.70 6.29
N PHE A 97 -0.30 -1.98 5.17
CA PHE A 97 -0.12 -2.57 3.85
C PHE A 97 0.76 -1.77 2.90
N ASP A 98 0.88 -0.45 3.06
CA ASP A 98 1.78 0.34 2.21
C ASP A 98 3.23 0.11 2.65
N PRO A 99 4.10 -0.47 1.78
CA PRO A 99 5.46 -0.82 2.15
C PRO A 99 6.35 0.40 2.39
N PHE A 100 5.97 1.58 1.88
CA PHE A 100 6.69 2.84 2.08
C PHE A 100 6.08 3.72 3.18
N CYS A 101 5.01 3.26 3.86
CA CYS A 101 4.45 3.97 4.99
C CYS A 101 5.45 3.95 6.17
N ARG A 102 5.96 5.13 6.53
CA ARG A 102 6.89 5.30 7.66
C ARG A 102 6.13 5.11 8.97
N ARG A 103 6.31 3.94 9.59
CA ARG A 103 5.65 3.54 10.85
C ARG A 103 6.64 2.86 11.79
N GLU A 104 6.11 2.52 12.96
CA GLU A 104 6.84 1.78 13.99
C GLU A 104 7.43 0.49 13.40
N ARG A 105 8.72 0.31 13.64
CA ARG A 105 9.44 -0.89 13.25
C ARG A 105 9.32 -1.90 14.37
N ILE A 106 9.08 -3.14 13.99
CA ILE A 106 9.09 -4.29 14.88
C ILE A 106 10.36 -5.09 14.64
N LEU A 107 10.87 -5.72 15.70
CA LEU A 107 11.87 -6.77 15.56
C LEU A 107 11.14 -8.05 15.13
N PHE A 108 11.42 -8.51 13.91
CA PHE A 108 10.75 -9.65 13.32
C PHE A 108 11.70 -10.84 13.23
N GLN A 109 11.22 -11.99 13.69
CA GLN A 109 11.96 -13.26 13.71
C GLN A 109 11.26 -14.26 12.80
N ILE A 110 12.04 -14.92 11.95
CA ILE A 110 11.59 -15.99 11.04
C ILE A 110 12.47 -17.21 11.29
N GLY A 111 11.89 -18.31 11.76
CA GLY A 111 12.61 -19.55 12.06
C GLY A 111 13.91 -19.32 12.85
N THR A 112 15.03 -19.76 12.27
CA THR A 112 16.38 -19.65 12.82
C THR A 112 17.17 -18.44 12.32
N VAL A 113 16.57 -17.58 11.48
CA VAL A 113 17.24 -16.42 10.86
C VAL A 113 17.46 -15.34 11.91
N VAL A 114 18.54 -14.56 11.79
CA VAL A 114 18.79 -13.44 12.71
C VAL A 114 17.62 -12.45 12.70
N PRO A 115 17.08 -12.05 13.86
CA PRO A 115 15.95 -11.13 13.91
C PRO A 115 16.34 -9.77 13.29
N PHE A 116 15.43 -9.18 12.53
CA PHE A 116 15.68 -7.93 11.83
C PHE A 116 14.56 -6.91 12.02
N LEU A 117 14.90 -5.63 11.91
CA LEU A 117 13.94 -4.54 12.03
C LEU A 117 13.18 -4.33 10.71
N THR A 118 11.86 -4.46 10.78
CA THR A 118 10.97 -4.26 9.62
C THR A 118 9.64 -3.65 10.07
N THR A 119 8.71 -3.40 9.14
CA THR A 119 7.36 -2.90 9.47
C THR A 119 6.31 -3.96 9.09
N VAL A 120 5.21 -3.98 9.83
CA VAL A 120 4.06 -4.87 9.51
C VAL A 120 3.49 -4.56 8.12
N GLY A 121 3.49 -3.29 7.72
CA GLY A 121 3.06 -2.89 6.37
C GLY A 121 3.90 -3.51 5.27
N LYS A 122 5.23 -3.48 5.42
CA LYS A 122 6.14 -4.12 4.47
C LYS A 122 5.90 -5.64 4.42
N LEU A 123 5.79 -6.30 5.59
CA LEU A 123 5.56 -7.75 5.65
C LEU A 123 4.21 -8.17 5.03
N ASN A 124 3.12 -7.44 5.29
CA ASN A 124 1.81 -7.73 4.68
C ASN A 124 1.82 -7.49 3.16
N PHE A 125 2.50 -6.43 2.71
CA PHE A 125 2.66 -6.15 1.29
C PHE A 125 3.32 -7.32 0.56
N PHE A 126 4.44 -7.82 1.09
CA PHE A 126 5.15 -8.95 0.50
C PHE A 126 4.35 -10.24 0.57
N ARG A 127 3.69 -10.51 1.71
CA ARG A 127 2.78 -11.65 1.84
C ARG A 127 1.74 -11.66 0.72
N TRP A 128 1.07 -10.54 0.49
CA TRP A 128 0.10 -10.41 -0.60
C TRP A 128 0.75 -10.55 -1.98
N ALA A 129 1.90 -9.90 -2.21
CA ALA A 129 2.58 -9.97 -3.49
C ALA A 129 2.95 -11.41 -3.86
N ILE A 130 3.33 -12.23 -2.87
CA ILE A 130 3.63 -13.63 -3.13
C ILE A 130 2.35 -14.46 -3.30
N GLU A 131 1.39 -14.36 -2.38
CA GLU A 131 0.12 -15.13 -2.47
C GLU A 131 -0.65 -14.88 -3.77
N LYS A 132 -0.44 -13.70 -4.39
CA LYS A 132 -1.07 -13.33 -5.65
C LYS A 132 -0.19 -13.55 -6.87
N GLY A 133 1.03 -14.04 -6.76
CA GLY A 133 1.93 -14.27 -7.91
C GLY A 133 2.43 -12.98 -8.57
N ILE A 134 2.44 -11.86 -7.84
CA ILE A 134 2.93 -10.56 -8.34
C ILE A 134 4.42 -10.66 -8.65
N LEU A 135 5.18 -11.33 -7.79
CA LEU A 135 6.63 -11.49 -7.99
C LEU A 135 6.94 -12.27 -9.27
N ASP A 136 6.18 -13.33 -9.56
CA ASP A 136 6.36 -14.15 -10.76
C ASP A 136 6.02 -13.37 -12.04
N HIS A 137 4.95 -12.57 -11.99
CA HIS A 137 4.62 -11.67 -13.10
C HIS A 137 5.72 -10.63 -13.34
N ILE A 138 6.32 -10.09 -12.27
CA ILE A 138 7.43 -9.15 -12.42
C ILE A 138 8.67 -9.85 -12.98
N ARG A 139 9.00 -11.07 -12.53
CA ARG A 139 10.15 -11.84 -13.04
C ARG A 139 10.06 -12.06 -14.55
N SER A 140 8.88 -12.44 -15.05
CA SER A 140 8.66 -12.71 -16.47
C SER A 140 8.73 -11.48 -17.37
N HIS A 141 8.41 -10.29 -16.85
CA HIS A 141 8.34 -9.04 -17.63
C HIS A 141 9.30 -7.96 -17.08
N MET A 142 10.36 -8.37 -16.39
CA MET A 142 11.19 -7.48 -15.57
C MET A 142 11.81 -6.35 -16.39
N HIS A 143 12.37 -6.67 -17.55
CA HIS A 143 13.04 -5.72 -18.42
C HIS A 143 12.10 -4.63 -18.96
N GLU A 144 10.86 -4.98 -19.31
CA GLU A 144 9.84 -4.04 -19.79
C GLU A 144 9.40 -3.09 -18.68
N ILE A 145 9.10 -3.64 -17.50
CA ILE A 145 8.68 -2.89 -16.33
C ILE A 145 9.79 -1.91 -15.90
N GLU A 146 11.05 -2.36 -15.85
CA GLU A 146 12.18 -1.50 -15.48
C GLU A 146 12.44 -0.39 -16.49
N LYS A 147 12.34 -0.70 -17.79
CA LYS A 147 12.51 0.28 -18.85
C LYS A 147 11.46 1.39 -18.73
N GLU A 148 10.19 1.02 -18.62
CA GLU A 148 9.11 2.00 -18.47
C GLU A 148 9.23 2.81 -17.16
N MET A 149 9.63 2.16 -16.06
CA MET A 149 9.89 2.86 -14.80
C MET A 149 10.95 3.95 -15.00
N ASN A 150 12.05 3.61 -15.66
CA ASN A 150 13.14 4.55 -15.92
C ASN A 150 12.73 5.69 -16.86
N GLU A 151 11.96 5.39 -17.90
CA GLU A 151 11.42 6.38 -18.82
C GLU A 151 10.46 7.34 -18.10
N PHE A 152 9.53 6.81 -17.30
CA PHE A 152 8.60 7.60 -16.49
C PHE A 152 9.33 8.52 -15.51
N MET A 153 10.41 8.03 -14.88
CA MET A 153 11.21 8.85 -13.97
C MET A 153 11.96 9.97 -14.70
N ARG A 154 12.45 9.71 -15.91
CA ARG A 154 13.11 10.72 -16.76
C ARG A 154 12.15 11.80 -17.23
N THR A 155 10.94 11.43 -17.67
CA THR A 155 9.92 12.40 -18.10
C THR A 155 9.47 13.30 -16.94
N MET A 156 9.16 12.71 -15.79
CA MET A 156 8.83 13.44 -14.56
C MET A 156 9.90 14.45 -14.13
N GLN A 157 11.19 14.14 -14.34
CA GLN A 157 12.29 15.05 -14.01
C GLN A 157 12.39 16.22 -15.00
N LYS A 158 12.18 15.98 -16.30
CA LYS A 158 12.17 17.03 -17.33
C LYS A 158 11.04 18.03 -17.12
N GLU A 159 9.85 17.55 -16.75
CA GLU A 159 8.69 18.41 -16.44
C GLU A 159 8.98 19.32 -15.23
N LYS A 160 9.59 18.77 -14.17
CA LYS A 160 9.96 19.56 -12.98
C LYS A 160 11.00 20.64 -13.29
N LYS A 161 11.99 20.35 -14.13
CA LYS A 161 12.99 21.34 -14.56
C LYS A 161 12.35 22.46 -15.40
N SER A 162 11.45 22.11 -16.30
CA SER A 162 10.75 23.08 -17.17
C SER A 162 9.81 24.01 -16.39
N GLN A 163 9.19 23.52 -15.29
CA GLN A 163 8.40 24.36 -14.38
C GLN A 163 9.23 25.24 -13.44
N ALA A 164 10.47 24.84 -13.13
CA ALA A 164 11.36 25.66 -12.31
C ALA A 164 11.95 26.84 -13.10
N SER A 165 12.24 26.68 -14.39
CA SER A 165 12.75 27.75 -15.25
C SER A 165 11.72 28.83 -15.57
N SER A 166 10.42 28.49 -15.65
CA SER A 166 9.35 29.47 -15.93
C SER A 166 8.98 30.36 -14.72
N THR A 167 9.41 30.01 -13.51
CA THR A 167 9.18 30.81 -12.30
C THR A 167 10.32 31.81 -12.05
N ALA A 168 11.49 31.62 -12.66
CA ALA A 168 12.64 32.53 -12.53
C ALA A 168 12.59 33.74 -13.49
N SER A 169 11.77 33.70 -14.53
CA SER A 169 11.66 34.75 -15.55
C SER A 169 10.62 35.83 -15.26
N SER A 170 9.93 35.78 -14.12
CA SER A 170 8.84 36.72 -13.76
C SER A 170 9.19 37.70 -12.63
N THR A 171 10.48 37.98 -12.38
CA THR A 171 10.93 38.96 -11.36
C THR A 171 11.78 40.11 -11.94
N GLN A 172 11.47 40.56 -13.16
CA GLN A 172 11.98 41.85 -13.65
C GLN A 172 10.88 42.58 -14.43
N SER A 173 9.96 43.22 -13.70
CA SER A 173 9.24 44.44 -14.12
C SER A 173 8.29 44.84 -12.99
N GLY A 174 8.55 45.98 -12.36
CA GLY A 174 7.62 46.57 -11.40
C GLY A 174 8.29 47.18 -10.17
N SER A 175 9.06 48.26 -10.37
CA SER A 175 9.24 49.26 -9.33
C SER A 175 7.90 49.97 -9.09
N THR A 176 7.48 50.09 -7.82
CA THR A 176 7.15 51.36 -7.10
C THR A 176 6.12 51.12 -5.97
N VAL A 177 6.48 51.61 -4.78
CA VAL A 177 5.74 52.00 -3.54
C VAL A 177 5.08 50.99 -2.57
N LEU A 178 5.62 51.02 -1.31
CA LEU A 178 4.99 51.19 0.02
C LEU A 178 3.61 50.50 0.24
N SER A 179 3.29 49.75 1.30
CA SER A 179 3.76 49.69 2.69
C SER A 179 2.93 48.63 3.47
N ALA A 180 3.30 48.42 4.74
CA ALA A 180 2.53 47.85 5.85
C ALA A 180 2.79 46.38 6.27
N GLN A 181 3.08 46.27 7.56
CA GLN A 181 3.46 45.12 8.36
C GLN A 181 2.30 44.12 8.55
N THR A 182 2.62 42.83 8.58
CA THR A 182 2.17 41.80 9.57
C THR A 182 2.36 40.40 8.99
N SER A 183 3.39 39.66 9.44
CA SER A 183 3.55 38.25 9.08
C SER A 183 3.41 37.37 10.33
N SER A 184 2.18 36.97 10.58
CA SER A 184 1.87 35.81 11.41
C SER A 184 2.29 34.54 10.66
N THR A 185 3.02 33.68 11.35
CA THR A 185 3.48 32.38 10.87
C THR A 185 2.30 31.40 10.78
N LYS A 186 1.73 31.22 9.58
CA LYS A 186 0.85 30.08 9.27
C LYS A 186 1.46 29.25 8.15
N SER A 187 1.97 28.09 8.53
CA SER A 187 2.44 27.02 7.66
C SER A 187 1.32 26.59 6.70
N SER A 188 1.40 27.02 5.44
CA SER A 188 0.49 26.59 4.38
C SER A 188 0.97 25.25 3.82
N THR A 189 0.28 24.18 4.20
CA THR A 189 0.44 22.87 3.56
C THR A 189 -0.12 22.97 2.14
N ARG A 190 0.77 23.04 1.14
CA ARG A 190 0.42 23.07 -0.28
C ARG A 190 -0.30 21.77 -0.68
N ARG A 191 -1.65 21.78 -0.67
CA ARG A 191 -2.44 20.73 -1.30
C ARG A 191 -2.24 20.82 -2.81
N ARG A 192 -1.62 19.79 -3.39
CA ARG A 192 -1.53 19.56 -4.82
C ARG A 192 -2.96 19.35 -5.36
N ILE A 193 -3.50 20.35 -6.06
CA ILE A 193 -4.72 20.21 -6.85
C ILE A 193 -4.37 19.31 -8.03
N VAL A 194 -4.85 18.07 -7.99
CA VAL A 194 -4.86 17.17 -9.14
C VAL A 194 -6.20 17.42 -9.83
N ASN A 195 -6.16 17.85 -11.10
CA ASN A 195 -7.35 17.87 -11.95
C ASN A 195 -7.92 16.46 -11.98
N LYS A 196 -9.02 16.28 -11.27
CA LYS A 196 -9.78 15.04 -11.23
C LYS A 196 -10.65 15.05 -12.46
N GLU A 197 -10.22 14.36 -13.51
CA GLU A 197 -11.13 14.01 -14.59
C GLU A 197 -12.35 13.33 -13.98
N ILE A 198 -13.52 13.87 -14.32
CA ILE A 198 -14.80 13.43 -13.80
C ILE A 198 -15.03 12.03 -14.36
N SER A 199 -15.01 11.03 -13.48
CA SER A 199 -15.46 9.67 -13.76
C SER A 199 -16.86 9.73 -14.40
N THR A 200 -16.97 9.29 -15.65
CA THR A 200 -18.20 9.26 -16.47
C THR A 200 -19.32 8.41 -15.85
N VAL A 201 -19.00 7.59 -14.84
CA VAL A 201 -19.93 6.73 -14.10
C VAL A 201 -20.84 7.49 -13.10
N LYS A 202 -20.94 8.82 -13.19
CA LYS A 202 -21.76 9.65 -12.28
C LYS A 202 -22.77 10.56 -12.98
N ILE A 203 -23.18 10.23 -14.20
CA ILE A 203 -24.31 10.88 -14.87
C ILE A 203 -25.49 9.91 -14.81
N MET A 204 -26.22 9.94 -13.71
CA MET A 204 -27.50 9.24 -13.58
C MET A 204 -28.59 10.23 -14.00
N GLN A 205 -29.17 10.05 -15.19
CA GLN A 205 -30.26 10.90 -15.67
C GLN A 205 -31.56 10.53 -14.95
N LYS A 206 -32.09 11.45 -14.15
CA LYS A 206 -33.39 11.30 -13.50
C LYS A 206 -34.48 11.56 -14.54
N HIS A 207 -35.21 10.52 -14.92
CA HIS A 207 -36.44 10.67 -15.68
C HIS A 207 -37.63 10.71 -14.72
N GLU A 208 -38.45 11.75 -14.83
CA GLU A 208 -39.75 11.80 -14.14
C GLU A 208 -40.77 11.08 -15.02
N MET A 209 -41.22 9.92 -14.58
CA MET A 209 -42.30 9.16 -15.22
C MET A 209 -43.42 8.97 -14.20
N ALA A 210 -44.66 9.26 -14.62
CA ALA A 210 -45.84 8.94 -13.83
C ALA A 210 -46.05 7.42 -13.90
N VAL A 211 -46.02 6.76 -12.73
CA VAL A 211 -46.30 5.34 -12.61
C VAL A 211 -47.82 5.18 -12.53
N GLU A 212 -48.46 4.73 -13.60
CA GLU A 212 -49.88 4.36 -13.60
C GLU A 212 -49.98 2.88 -13.16
N VAL A 213 -50.57 2.65 -11.99
CA VAL A 213 -50.86 1.30 -11.49
C VAL A 213 -52.32 1.01 -11.80
N ARG A 214 -52.57 0.04 -12.69
CA ARG A 214 -53.91 -0.51 -12.92
C ARG A 214 -54.06 -1.78 -12.09
N PHE A 215 -55.20 -1.91 -11.44
CA PHE A 215 -55.61 -3.13 -10.76
C PHE A 215 -56.74 -3.72 -11.59
N ASP A 216 -56.48 -4.87 -12.20
CA ASP A 216 -57.52 -5.77 -12.73
C ASP A 216 -58.04 -6.67 -11.59
#